data_AF-A0A357D733-F1
#
_entry.id   AF-A0A357D733-F1
#
_cell.length_a   1.000
_cell.length_b   1.000
_cell.length_c   1.000
_cell.angle_alpha   90.00
_cell.angle_beta   90.00
_cell.angle_gamma   90.00
#
_symmetry.space_group_name_H-M   'P 1'
#
loop_
_entity.id
_entity.type
_entity.pdbx_description
1 polymer ?
#
loop_
_entity_poly.entity_id
_entity_poly.type
_entity_poly.pdbx_seq_one_letter_code
_entity_poly.pdbx_strand_id
1 'polypeptide(L)'
;MVDLIIFIAKSCYNKNNKYFKVFEVIHLIPEEKVNEVVERIVSNVNPEKIILFGSYAEGNPNEDSDLDILVVKKMDLPRHMRSREIRKYLRGIKVPIDLLVYSQDEIDELKDNKHTFISKALKNGRVLYGEETCFNKRMDT
;
A
#
# COMPACT_ATOMS: atom_id res chain seq x y z
N MET A 1 13.61 20.16 2.07
CA MET A 1 12.47 19.22 2.23
C MET A 1 11.39 19.79 1.33
N VAL A 2 11.36 19.38 0.07
CA VAL A 2 10.40 19.89 -0.91
C VAL A 2 9.28 18.87 -0.98
N ASP A 3 8.11 19.24 -0.46
CA ASP A 3 6.89 18.49 -0.72
C ASP A 3 6.76 18.33 -2.24
N LEU A 4 6.66 17.09 -2.71
CA LEU A 4 6.47 16.81 -4.13
C LEU A 4 5.02 17.17 -4.49
N ILE A 5 4.78 18.47 -4.73
CA ILE A 5 3.48 18.98 -5.18
C ILE A 5 3.29 18.51 -6.62
N ILE A 6 2.54 17.42 -6.81
CA ILE A 6 2.09 16.98 -8.12
C ILE A 6 0.81 17.75 -8.47
N PHE A 7 0.90 18.68 -9.41
CA PHE A 7 -0.26 19.39 -9.93
C PHE A 7 -1.04 18.52 -10.91
N ILE A 8 -2.14 17.90 -10.47
CA ILE A 8 -3.08 17.26 -11.37
C ILE A 8 -4.11 18.30 -11.82
N ALA A 9 -4.16 18.55 -13.13
CA ALA A 9 -5.14 19.46 -13.71
C ALA A 9 -6.49 18.72 -13.86
N LYS A 10 -7.49 19.08 -13.04
CA LYS A 10 -8.90 18.73 -13.31
C LYS A 10 -9.55 19.84 -14.12
N SER A 11 -10.22 19.48 -15.21
CA SER A 11 -11.10 20.37 -15.96
C SER A 11 -12.48 20.35 -15.32
N CYS A 12 -12.87 21.44 -14.65
CA CYS A 12 -14.23 21.63 -14.13
C CYS A 12 -14.98 22.70 -14.95
N TYR A 13 -16.29 22.52 -15.10
CA TYR A 13 -17.17 23.40 -15.88
C TYR A 13 -18.12 24.18 -14.96
N ASN A 14 -18.30 25.48 -15.20
CA ASN A 14 -19.34 26.31 -14.55
C ASN A 14 -20.46 26.63 -15.56
N LYS A 15 -21.70 26.79 -15.08
CA LYS A 15 -22.90 27.24 -15.82
C LYS A 15 -22.70 28.48 -16.71
N ASN A 16 -21.66 29.29 -16.45
CA ASN A 16 -21.30 30.48 -17.26
C ASN A 16 -20.12 30.25 -18.25
N ASN A 17 -19.78 29.00 -18.58
CA ASN A 17 -18.85 28.66 -19.67
C ASN A 17 -17.44 29.29 -19.54
N LYS A 18 -17.00 29.57 -18.31
CA LYS A 18 -15.69 30.17 -18.02
C LYS A 18 -14.74 29.08 -17.55
N TYR A 19 -13.68 28.81 -18.33
CA TYR A 19 -12.62 27.89 -17.96
C TYR A 19 -11.91 28.42 -16.71
N PHE A 20 -11.94 27.64 -15.63
CA PHE A 20 -11.13 27.89 -14.44
C PHE A 20 -10.25 26.66 -14.21
N LYS A 21 -8.93 26.85 -14.26
CA LYS A 21 -7.99 25.80 -13.90
C LYS A 21 -7.96 25.73 -12.37
N VAL A 22 -8.72 24.80 -11.81
CA VAL A 22 -8.64 24.49 -10.38
C VAL A 22 -7.40 23.62 -10.21
N PHE A 23 -6.39 24.17 -9.54
CA PHE A 23 -5.24 23.39 -9.09
C PHE A 23 -5.60 22.82 -7.72
N GLU A 24 -6.02 21.56 -7.70
CA GLU A 24 -6.21 20.83 -6.45
C GLU A 24 -4.81 20.44 -5.95
N VAL A 25 -4.41 20.96 -4.78
CA VAL A 25 -3.16 20.57 -4.13
C VAL A 25 -3.42 19.22 -3.47
N ILE A 26 -3.11 18.14 -4.18
CA ILE A 26 -3.27 16.80 -3.63
C ILE A 26 -2.10 16.54 -2.69
N HIS A 27 -2.38 16.41 -1.40
CA HIS A 27 -1.39 16.00 -0.40
C HIS A 27 -1.26 14.47 -0.42
N LEU A 28 -0.40 13.97 -1.30
CA LEU A 28 -0.03 12.55 -1.31
C LEU A 28 0.93 12.22 -0.16
N ILE A 29 0.93 10.98 0.28
CA ILE A 29 1.86 10.48 1.30
C ILE A 29 3.29 10.56 0.72
N PRO A 30 4.21 11.29 1.38
CA PRO A 30 5.59 11.38 0.93
C PRO A 30 6.32 10.03 1.01
N GLU A 31 7.21 9.74 0.07
CA GLU A 31 8.00 8.49 0.06
C GLU A 31 8.84 8.32 1.34
N GLU A 32 9.31 9.42 1.94
CA GLU A 32 9.99 9.41 3.24
C GLU A 32 9.15 8.80 4.36
N LYS A 33 7.82 9.00 4.33
CA LYS A 33 6.90 8.39 5.29
C LYS A 33 6.66 6.92 5.01
N VAL A 34 6.60 6.53 3.73
CA VAL A 34 6.53 5.12 3.33
C VAL A 34 7.77 4.37 3.84
N ASN A 35 8.96 4.95 3.64
CA ASN A 35 10.22 4.39 4.14
C ASN A 35 10.25 4.29 5.67
N GLU A 36 9.80 5.34 6.37
CA GLU A 36 9.70 5.33 7.84
C GLU A 36 8.79 4.18 8.33
N VAL A 37 7.65 3.94 7.66
CA VAL A 37 6.76 2.81 7.99
C VAL A 37 7.47 1.47 7.79
N VAL A 38 8.12 1.27 6.63
CA VAL A 38 8.84 0.04 6.29
C VAL A 38 9.94 -0.24 7.32
N GLU A 39 10.79 0.75 7.61
CA GLU A 39 11.91 0.61 8.55
C GLU A 39 11.43 0.21 9.95
N ARG A 40 10.34 0.81 10.44
CA ARG A 40 9.78 0.46 11.76
C ARG A 40 9.21 -0.96 11.79
N ILE A 41 8.55 -1.40 10.72
CA ILE A 41 8.06 -2.79 10.64
C ILE A 41 9.24 -3.75 10.60
N VAL A 42 10.25 -3.50 9.76
CA VAL A 42 11.44 -4.35 9.61
C VAL A 42 12.16 -4.50 10.94
N SER A 43 12.43 -3.37 11.62
CA SER A 43 13.23 -3.35 12.86
C SER A 43 12.55 -4.03 14.05
N ASN A 44 11.21 -4.13 14.07
CA ASN A 44 10.47 -4.65 15.23
C ASN A 44 9.82 -6.01 15.00
N VAL A 45 9.57 -6.38 13.74
CA VAL A 45 8.75 -7.56 13.40
C VAL A 45 9.55 -8.60 12.63
N ASN A 46 10.68 -8.21 12.01
CA ASN A 46 11.49 -9.05 11.13
C ASN A 46 10.61 -9.80 10.10
N PRO A 47 9.88 -9.08 9.24
CA PRO A 47 9.01 -9.66 8.24
C PRO A 47 9.82 -10.39 7.17
N GLU A 48 9.19 -11.33 6.49
CA GLU A 48 9.77 -11.98 5.30
C GLU A 48 9.67 -11.04 4.09
N LYS A 49 8.56 -10.29 4.00
CA LYS A 49 8.29 -9.37 2.89
C LYS A 49 7.32 -8.25 3.30
N ILE A 50 7.45 -7.10 2.64
CA ILE A 50 6.48 -6.01 2.71
C ILE A 50 6.11 -5.60 1.28
N ILE A 51 4.82 -5.56 0.99
CA ILE A 51 4.28 -5.20 -0.33
C ILE A 51 3.33 -4.02 -0.15
N LEU A 52 3.58 -2.94 -0.90
CA LEU A 52 2.62 -1.85 -1.10
C LEU A 52 1.62 -2.26 -2.16
N PHE A 53 0.33 -2.11 -1.90
CA PHE A 53 -0.70 -2.35 -2.91
C PHE A 53 -1.69 -1.19 -2.95
N GLY A 54 -2.84 -1.38 -3.61
CA GLY A 54 -3.89 -0.37 -3.66
C GLY A 54 -3.52 0.83 -4.53
N SER A 55 -4.12 1.98 -4.24
CA SER A 55 -4.09 3.16 -5.12
C SER A 55 -2.67 3.69 -5.35
N TYR A 56 -1.81 3.62 -4.34
CA TYR A 56 -0.40 4.01 -4.45
C TYR A 56 0.42 3.08 -5.37
N ALA A 57 0.16 1.77 -5.36
CA ALA A 57 0.83 0.84 -6.26
C ALA A 57 0.29 0.93 -7.71
N GLU A 58 -1.01 1.24 -7.86
CA GLU A 58 -1.66 1.37 -9.17
C GLU A 58 -1.49 2.77 -9.81
N GLY A 59 -0.82 3.70 -9.12
CA GLY A 59 -0.49 5.03 -9.64
C GLY A 59 -1.64 6.03 -9.67
N ASN A 60 -2.77 5.74 -9.00
CA ASN A 60 -3.94 6.62 -8.92
C ASN A 60 -4.34 6.97 -7.47
N PRO A 61 -3.41 7.37 -6.58
CA PRO A 61 -3.78 7.81 -5.24
C PRO A 61 -4.45 9.19 -5.26
N ASN A 62 -5.27 9.45 -4.24
CA ASN A 62 -5.89 10.73 -3.94
C ASN A 62 -5.56 11.16 -2.50
N GLU A 63 -6.05 12.32 -2.07
CA GLU A 63 -5.78 12.91 -0.75
C GLU A 63 -6.32 12.08 0.43
N ASP A 64 -7.38 11.29 0.19
CA ASP A 64 -7.98 10.39 1.18
C ASP A 64 -7.43 8.95 1.09
N SER A 65 -6.38 8.73 0.27
CA SER A 65 -5.85 7.38 0.05
C SER A 65 -5.00 6.93 1.23
N ASP A 66 -5.36 5.75 1.75
CA ASP A 66 -4.59 5.03 2.74
C ASP A 66 -3.32 4.39 2.13
N LEU A 67 -2.32 4.16 2.98
CA LEU A 67 -1.16 3.36 2.64
C LEU A 67 -1.49 1.88 2.87
N ASP A 68 -1.90 1.18 1.81
CA ASP A 68 -2.23 -0.25 1.85
C ASP A 68 -0.97 -1.12 1.86
N ILE A 69 -0.69 -1.79 2.99
CA ILE A 69 0.50 -2.61 3.17
C ILE A 69 0.14 -4.05 3.51
N LEU A 70 0.73 -4.98 2.76
CA LEU A 70 0.74 -6.40 3.07
C LEU A 70 2.10 -6.77 3.67
N VAL A 71 2.09 -7.23 4.92
CA VAL A 71 3.26 -7.79 5.60
C VAL A 71 3.16 -9.31 5.55
N VAL A 72 4.18 -9.93 4.97
CA VAL A 72 4.34 -11.39 4.98
C VAL A 72 5.18 -11.76 6.18
N LYS A 73 4.54 -12.41 7.15
CA LYS A 73 5.17 -12.87 8.38
C LYS A 73 4.32 -13.95 9.04
N LYS A 74 4.91 -15.10 9.31
CA LYS A 74 4.33 -16.07 10.24
C LYS A 74 4.35 -15.50 11.67
N MET A 75 3.17 -15.40 12.29
CA MET A 75 3.01 -14.95 13.67
C MET A 75 2.18 -15.97 14.46
N ASP A 76 2.59 -16.26 15.69
CA ASP A 76 1.83 -17.07 16.64
C ASP A 76 0.72 -16.23 17.31
N LEU A 77 -0.12 -15.63 16.47
CA LEU A 77 -1.26 -14.81 16.87
C LEU A 77 -2.44 -15.08 15.93
N PRO A 78 -3.69 -15.02 16.44
CA PRO A 78 -4.87 -15.02 15.59
C PRO A 78 -4.80 -13.91 14.54
N ARG A 79 -5.26 -14.18 13.30
CA ARG A 79 -5.16 -13.25 12.17
C ARG A 79 -5.64 -11.82 12.47
N HIS A 80 -6.76 -11.68 13.20
CA HIS A 80 -7.33 -10.37 13.57
C HIS A 80 -6.48 -9.57 14.59
N MET A 81 -5.48 -10.19 15.23
CA MET A 81 -4.59 -9.58 16.21
C MET A 81 -3.24 -9.16 15.61
N ARG A 82 -2.84 -9.77 14.49
CA ARG A 82 -1.52 -9.57 13.89
C ARG A 82 -1.29 -8.13 13.45
N SER A 83 -2.26 -7.53 12.77
CA SER A 83 -2.19 -6.11 12.38
C SER A 83 -2.11 -5.18 13.59
N ARG A 84 -2.87 -5.50 14.66
CA ARG A 84 -2.82 -4.75 15.92
C ARG A 84 -1.45 -4.82 16.60
N GLU A 85 -0.76 -5.96 16.50
CA GLU A 85 0.59 -6.12 17.03
C GLU A 85 1.58 -5.19 16.33
N ILE A 86 1.58 -5.19 14.99
CA ILE A 86 2.47 -4.35 14.20
C ILE A 86 2.15 -2.86 14.36
N ARG A 87 0.87 -2.48 14.44
CA ARG A 87 0.42 -1.09 14.61
C ARG A 87 0.99 -0.40 15.86
N LYS A 88 1.42 -1.15 16.89
CA LYS A 88 2.08 -0.57 18.08
C LYS A 88 3.38 0.15 17.74
N TYR A 89 4.15 -0.36 16.77
CA TYR A 89 5.43 0.21 16.33
C TYR A 89 5.25 1.42 15.41
N LEU A 90 4.09 1.54 14.78
CA LEU A 90 3.75 2.63 13.85
C LEU A 90 3.16 3.86 14.57
N ARG A 91 3.05 3.84 15.90
CA ARG A 91 2.54 4.98 16.68
C ARG A 91 3.35 6.25 16.41
N GLY A 92 2.65 7.36 16.23
CA GLY A 92 3.24 8.66 15.94
C GLY A 92 3.47 8.96 14.45
N ILE A 93 3.35 7.95 13.57
CA ILE A 93 3.30 8.18 12.14
C ILE A 93 1.93 8.76 11.80
N LYS A 94 1.90 9.97 11.23
CA LYS A 94 0.67 10.67 10.81
C LYS A 94 0.28 10.30 9.38
N VAL A 95 0.15 9.00 9.14
CA VAL A 95 -0.24 8.43 7.83
C VAL A 95 -1.36 7.44 8.08
N PRO A 96 -2.46 7.50 7.30
CA PRO A 96 -3.46 6.46 7.35
C PRO A 96 -2.89 5.19 6.70
N ILE A 97 -2.93 4.07 7.41
CA ILE A 97 -2.32 2.81 6.98
C ILE A 97 -3.36 1.71 7.13
N ASP A 98 -3.70 1.03 6.03
CA ASP A 98 -4.36 -0.27 6.09
C ASP A 98 -3.29 -1.38 6.07
N LEU A 99 -3.41 -2.31 7.01
CA LEU A 99 -2.36 -3.30 7.28
C LEU A 99 -2.93 -4.70 7.28
N LEU A 100 -2.52 -5.45 6.28
CA LEU A 100 -2.77 -6.87 6.13
C LEU A 100 -1.55 -7.67 6.56
N VAL A 101 -1.74 -8.72 7.35
CA VAL A 101 -0.63 -9.57 7.83
C VAL A 101 -0.98 -11.04 7.62
N TYR A 102 -0.20 -11.70 6.76
CA TYR A 102 -0.39 -13.10 6.39
C TYR A 102 0.91 -13.86 6.49
N SER A 103 0.85 -15.16 6.80
CA SER A 103 1.99 -16.04 6.59
C SER A 103 2.17 -16.35 5.10
N GLN A 104 3.36 -16.79 4.72
CA GLN A 104 3.60 -17.29 3.37
C GLN A 104 2.65 -18.47 3.04
N ASP A 105 2.43 -19.39 3.99
CA ASP A 105 1.48 -20.51 3.85
C ASP A 105 0.05 -20.02 3.47
N GLU A 106 -0.48 -19.01 4.18
CA GLU A 106 -1.82 -18.46 3.90
C GLU A 106 -1.88 -17.74 2.54
N ILE A 107 -0.77 -17.12 2.12
CA ILE A 107 -0.67 -16.47 0.81
C ILE A 107 -0.71 -17.52 -0.30
N ASP A 108 0.02 -18.62 -0.13
CA ASP A 108 0.08 -19.70 -1.12
C ASP A 108 -1.27 -20.39 -1.33
N GLU A 109 -2.11 -20.45 -0.30
CA GLU A 109 -3.50 -20.93 -0.40
C GLU A 109 -4.44 -19.95 -1.13
N LEU A 110 -4.19 -18.64 -1.00
CA LEU A 110 -5.11 -17.60 -1.49
C LEU A 110 -4.73 -17.00 -2.84
N LYS A 111 -3.47 -17.15 -3.27
CA LYS A 111 -2.93 -16.49 -4.47
C LYS A 111 -3.70 -16.79 -5.75
N ASP A 112 -4.26 -18.00 -5.88
CA ASP A 112 -4.98 -18.44 -7.07
C ASP A 112 -6.43 -17.94 -7.10
N ASN A 113 -6.94 -17.43 -5.98
CA ASN A 113 -8.26 -16.81 -5.91
C ASN A 113 -8.21 -15.33 -6.30
N LYS A 114 -8.48 -15.07 -7.58
CA LYS A 114 -8.45 -13.74 -8.25
C LYS A 114 -9.36 -12.68 -7.62
N HIS A 115 -10.31 -13.07 -6.76
CA HIS A 115 -11.22 -12.15 -6.10
C HIS A 115 -10.71 -11.67 -4.74
N THR A 116 -9.55 -12.16 -4.29
CA THR A 116 -8.97 -11.78 -3.00
C THR A 116 -8.09 -10.54 -3.10
N PHE A 117 -8.04 -9.73 -2.04
CA PHE A 117 -7.07 -8.65 -1.91
C PHE A 117 -5.62 -9.13 -2.00
N ILE A 118 -5.34 -10.38 -1.57
CA ILE A 118 -4.03 -11.01 -1.70
C ILE A 118 -3.62 -11.14 -3.16
N SER A 119 -4.47 -11.72 -4.01
CA SER A 119 -4.15 -11.84 -5.44
C SER A 119 -3.87 -10.49 -6.11
N LYS A 120 -4.61 -9.44 -5.73
CA LYS A 120 -4.39 -8.07 -6.22
C LYS A 120 -3.06 -7.50 -5.72
N ALA A 121 -2.77 -7.64 -4.42
CA ALA A 121 -1.52 -7.18 -3.82
C ALA A 121 -0.31 -7.89 -4.43
N LEU A 122 -0.39 -9.18 -4.73
CA LEU A 122 0.70 -9.92 -5.38
C LEU A 122 0.89 -9.54 -6.86
N LYS A 123 -0.20 -9.22 -7.57
CA LYS A 123 -0.16 -8.93 -9.01
C LYS A 123 0.23 -7.48 -9.32
N ASN A 124 -0.36 -6.54 -8.59
CA ASN A 124 -0.24 -5.11 -8.86
C ASN A 124 0.61 -4.38 -7.80
N GLY A 125 1.03 -5.08 -6.74
CA GLY A 125 1.78 -4.47 -5.65
C GLY A 125 3.25 -4.22 -5.98
N ARG A 126 3.83 -3.26 -5.28
CA ARG A 126 5.26 -2.92 -5.29
C ARG A 126 5.92 -3.52 -4.06
N VAL A 127 6.94 -4.35 -4.23
CA VAL A 127 7.72 -4.88 -3.11
C VAL A 127 8.54 -3.73 -2.50
N LEU A 128 8.34 -3.46 -1.20
CA LEU A 128 9.07 -2.45 -0.44
C LEU A 128 10.23 -3.05 0.36
N TYR A 129 10.14 -4.33 0.72
CA TYR A 129 11.17 -5.06 1.46
C TYR A 129 11.05 -6.57 1.18
N GLY A 130 12.19 -7.27 1.14
CA GLY A 130 12.28 -8.69 0.81
C GLY A 130 12.45 -8.93 -0.69
N GLU A 131 12.55 -10.20 -1.09
CA GLU A 131 12.79 -10.56 -2.49
C GLU A 131 11.53 -10.43 -3.36
N GLU A 132 11.69 -9.99 -4.61
CA GLU A 132 10.67 -10.16 -5.64
C GLU A 132 10.52 -11.64 -5.94
N THR A 133 9.41 -12.25 -5.53
CA THR A 133 9.09 -13.60 -5.99
C THR A 133 8.24 -13.47 -7.24
N CYS A 134 8.65 -14.12 -8.33
CA CYS A 134 7.88 -14.21 -9.56
C CYS A 134 6.55 -14.92 -9.29
N PHE A 135 5.49 -14.19 -8.93
CA PHE A 135 4.19 -14.77 -8.61
C PHE A 135 3.35 -15.15 -9.84
N ASN A 136 3.79 -14.84 -11.06
CA ASN A 136 3.10 -15.27 -12.28
C ASN A 136 4.03 -15.45 -13.48
N LYS A 137 4.20 -16.70 -13.93
CA LYS A 137 4.52 -17.01 -15.34
C LYS A 137 3.85 -18.29 -15.86
N ARG A 138 2.74 -18.73 -15.26
CA ARG A 138 1.93 -19.84 -15.79
C ARG A 138 0.43 -19.57 -15.69
N MET A 139 -0.07 -18.77 -16.62
CA MET A 139 -1.46 -18.85 -17.10
C MET A 139 -1.44 -18.48 -18.58
N ASP A 140 -0.77 -19.33 -19.37
CA ASP A 140 -1.02 -19.48 -20.81
C ASP A 140 -1.37 -20.96 -21.01
N THR A 141 -2.67 -21.24 -21.16
CA THR A 141 -3.29 -22.30 -21.98
C THR A 141 -4.79 -22.12 -21.95
#